data_AF-A0A0H3D4X1-F1
#
_entry.id   AF-A0A0H3D4X1-F1
#
_cell.length_a   1.000
_cell.length_b   1.000
_cell.length_c   1.000
_cell.angle_alpha   90.00
_cell.angle_beta   90.00
_cell.angle_gamma   90.00
#
_symmetry.space_group_name_H-M   'P 1'
#
loop_
_entity.id
_entity.type
_entity.pdbx_description
1 polymer ?
#
loop_
_entity_poly.entity_id
_entity_poly.type
_entity_poly.pdbx_seq_one_letter_code
_entity_poly.pdbx_strand_id
1 'polypeptide(L)'
;MLLCSAFNGLSQRAWLALRSRGHRVTIRVVHDPQEIAAAAAATDPELIICPFLRRRVPDLVWRRYRTIIIHPGPEGDRGPSALDWAIMDAEPTWGVTALQATGDLDGGPIWGTRVFRMPSDPPRKSTLYNTEVSDAAMSLIGEVVTKAEDPGFTPRRQDRRVHVVVRPLVRQADRSFSWGDPTGHVLRRIRAADGRPGVHTELAGVPIAVFDAHPGDAAPGEPGTIAGRRQGAVLVRTGDGALWIGHARRLALEAPGTTVKLPAVLALGDGAGEVPRIAGPPHLREIGYRRVGRVGWVDFAFHNGAMSTSQCRRLAAAVRYAAAQDTAVLVLAGGEVFSNGLHLGVIDAHPDPAAEAWRNITAIDDLCRQIIACTGQLVVSALVGDAGAGGVMLALGADKVIARDGVLLNPHYRKMGLYGSEYWTYVLPRRAGEAEADRLTTDCGPITAAEAAEIGLVDRLAAPDRTAFPAAVLDYATELAADGRADALLRRKRETREADEHRRPLETYRIRELAEMSHDIFDDRHGFARTRRAFLTGRPLGPATPETLRLPDPRLPELTPVN
;
A
#
# COMPACT_ATOMS: atom_id res chain seq x y z
N MET A 1 -21.40 -5.52 -11.09
CA MET A 1 -20.84 -6.30 -9.95
C MET A 1 -19.34 -6.42 -10.10
N LEU A 2 -18.60 -6.31 -8.99
CA LEU A 2 -17.16 -6.64 -8.92
C LEU A 2 -16.98 -8.02 -8.29
N LEU A 3 -16.30 -8.93 -9.00
CA LEU A 3 -15.90 -10.23 -8.48
C LEU A 3 -14.39 -10.25 -8.22
N CYS A 4 -14.01 -10.46 -6.97
CA CYS A 4 -12.60 -10.37 -6.56
C CYS A 4 -12.19 -11.52 -5.65
N SER A 5 -10.91 -11.94 -5.70
CA SER A 5 -10.35 -12.87 -4.71
C SER A 5 -9.97 -12.20 -3.39
N ALA A 6 -9.91 -10.87 -3.37
CA ALA A 6 -9.74 -10.05 -2.17
C ALA A 6 -10.21 -8.63 -2.47
N PHE A 7 -10.68 -7.89 -1.45
CA PHE A 7 -10.98 -6.46 -1.56
C PHE A 7 -9.69 -5.62 -1.42
N ASN A 8 -8.78 -5.80 -2.37
CA ASN A 8 -7.48 -5.13 -2.41
C ASN A 8 -7.58 -3.69 -2.93
N GLY A 9 -6.46 -2.95 -2.96
CA GLY A 9 -6.40 -1.56 -3.42
C GLY A 9 -7.05 -1.32 -4.78
N LEU A 10 -6.73 -2.13 -5.80
CA LEU A 10 -7.37 -2.02 -7.13
C LEU A 10 -8.90 -2.21 -7.07
N SER A 11 -9.37 -3.20 -6.32
CA SER A 11 -10.81 -3.47 -6.18
C SER A 11 -11.53 -2.35 -5.42
N GLN A 12 -10.88 -1.75 -4.42
CA GLN A 12 -11.39 -0.58 -3.69
C GLN A 12 -11.48 0.65 -4.60
N ARG A 13 -10.41 0.93 -5.38
CA ARG A 13 -10.39 2.03 -6.37
C ARG A 13 -11.51 1.87 -7.40
N ALA A 14 -11.69 0.66 -7.94
CA ALA A 14 -12.75 0.35 -8.90
C ALA A 14 -14.13 0.54 -8.27
N TRP A 15 -14.32 0.06 -7.04
CA TRP A 15 -15.59 0.17 -6.33
C TRP A 15 -15.99 1.64 -6.09
N LEU A 16 -15.08 2.47 -5.59
CA LEU A 16 -15.32 3.89 -5.35
C LEU A 16 -15.55 4.67 -6.66
N ALA A 17 -14.66 4.52 -7.63
CA ALA A 17 -14.72 5.29 -8.88
C ALA A 17 -15.96 4.99 -9.73
N LEU A 18 -16.49 3.77 -9.66
CA LEU A 18 -17.73 3.43 -10.35
C LEU A 18 -18.96 3.96 -9.61
N ARG A 19 -18.95 3.98 -8.27
CA ARG A 19 -20.03 4.58 -7.49
C ARG A 19 -20.11 6.10 -7.65
N SER A 20 -18.96 6.78 -7.70
CA SER A 20 -18.93 8.23 -7.93
C SER A 20 -19.46 8.64 -9.31
N ARG A 21 -19.49 7.70 -10.27
CA ARG A 21 -20.13 7.86 -11.59
C ARG A 21 -21.62 7.48 -11.61
N GLY A 22 -22.21 7.20 -10.46
CA GLY A 22 -23.64 6.89 -10.32
C GLY A 22 -23.99 5.41 -10.54
N HIS A 23 -23.02 4.51 -10.72
CA HIS A 23 -23.33 3.09 -10.87
C HIS A 23 -23.65 2.41 -9.54
N ARG A 24 -24.60 1.47 -9.55
CA ARG A 24 -24.85 0.56 -8.42
C ARG A 24 -23.83 -0.58 -8.41
N VAL A 25 -22.84 -0.49 -7.54
CA VAL A 25 -21.71 -1.43 -7.51
C VAL A 25 -21.78 -2.36 -6.31
N THR A 26 -22.18 -3.61 -6.56
CA THR A 26 -22.05 -4.70 -5.61
C THR A 26 -20.67 -5.35 -5.73
N ILE A 27 -20.00 -5.59 -4.60
CA ILE A 27 -18.75 -6.35 -4.53
C ILE A 27 -18.96 -7.72 -3.87
N ARG A 28 -18.26 -8.73 -4.39
CA ARG A 28 -18.22 -10.08 -3.82
C ARG A 28 -16.79 -10.60 -3.79
N VAL A 29 -16.34 -10.97 -2.60
CA VAL A 29 -15.08 -11.68 -2.40
C VAL A 29 -15.35 -13.18 -2.49
N VAL A 30 -14.64 -13.87 -3.37
CA VAL A 30 -14.90 -15.27 -3.74
C VAL A 30 -13.60 -16.08 -3.85
N HIS A 31 -13.67 -17.35 -3.48
CA HIS A 31 -12.53 -18.25 -3.33
C HIS A 31 -12.63 -19.52 -4.16
N ASP A 32 -13.83 -19.88 -4.62
CA ASP A 32 -14.08 -21.05 -5.45
C ASP A 32 -15.16 -20.83 -6.54
N PRO A 33 -15.29 -21.74 -7.51
CA PRO A 33 -16.30 -21.67 -8.57
C PRO A 33 -17.76 -21.62 -8.11
N GLN A 34 -18.11 -22.27 -7.00
CA GLN A 34 -19.49 -22.33 -6.50
C GLN A 34 -19.89 -20.97 -5.91
N GLU A 35 -18.99 -20.35 -5.13
CA GLU A 35 -19.18 -19.00 -4.61
C GLU A 35 -19.34 -17.97 -5.75
N ILE A 36 -18.56 -18.10 -6.84
CA ILE A 36 -18.69 -17.23 -8.02
C ILE A 36 -20.09 -17.35 -8.64
N ALA A 37 -20.57 -18.59 -8.84
CA ALA A 37 -21.89 -18.85 -9.41
C ALA A 37 -23.02 -18.31 -8.53
N ALA A 38 -22.95 -18.58 -7.22
CA ALA A 38 -23.94 -18.11 -6.25
C ALA A 38 -23.96 -16.58 -6.16
N ALA A 39 -22.79 -15.94 -6.14
CA ALA A 39 -22.66 -14.49 -6.11
C ALA A 39 -23.30 -13.82 -7.33
N ALA A 40 -23.07 -14.36 -8.53
CA ALA A 40 -23.65 -13.83 -9.76
C ALA A 40 -25.17 -14.04 -9.81
N ALA A 41 -25.65 -15.24 -9.45
CA ALA A 41 -27.08 -15.53 -9.41
C ALA A 41 -27.85 -14.66 -8.39
N ALA A 42 -27.28 -14.46 -7.19
CA ALA A 42 -27.92 -13.66 -6.14
C ALA A 42 -27.93 -12.15 -6.43
N THR A 43 -27.05 -11.67 -7.31
CA THR A 43 -26.91 -10.25 -7.64
C THR A 43 -27.61 -9.87 -8.95
N ASP A 44 -27.74 -10.82 -9.89
CA ASP A 44 -28.28 -10.63 -11.24
C ASP A 44 -27.74 -9.37 -11.95
N PRO A 45 -26.42 -9.26 -12.17
CA PRO A 45 -25.81 -8.01 -12.64
C PRO A 45 -25.87 -7.85 -14.16
N GLU A 46 -25.97 -6.61 -14.63
CA GLU A 46 -25.85 -6.24 -16.05
C GLU A 46 -24.42 -6.42 -16.60
N LEU A 47 -23.42 -6.22 -15.73
CA LEU A 47 -22.01 -6.33 -16.04
C LEU A 47 -21.24 -6.89 -14.84
N ILE A 48 -20.35 -7.83 -15.10
CA ILE A 48 -19.36 -8.33 -14.13
C ILE A 48 -17.98 -7.84 -14.56
N ILE A 49 -17.27 -7.20 -13.65
CA ILE A 49 -15.85 -6.86 -13.82
C ILE A 49 -15.06 -7.63 -12.76
N CYS A 50 -13.94 -8.22 -13.16
CA CYS A 50 -13.02 -8.96 -12.31
C CYS A 50 -11.66 -8.22 -12.26
N PRO A 51 -11.49 -7.20 -11.39
CA PRO A 51 -10.23 -6.47 -11.27
C PRO A 51 -9.08 -7.32 -10.74
N PHE A 52 -9.40 -8.32 -9.91
CA PHE A 52 -8.43 -9.23 -9.32
C PHE A 52 -9.08 -10.56 -8.97
N LEU A 53 -8.89 -11.59 -9.80
CA LEU A 53 -9.48 -12.91 -9.59
C LEU A 53 -8.44 -14.01 -9.82
N ARG A 54 -8.30 -14.91 -8.84
CA ARG A 54 -7.36 -16.07 -8.90
C ARG A 54 -8.01 -17.35 -9.39
N ARG A 55 -9.34 -17.35 -9.53
CA ARG A 55 -10.13 -18.50 -9.96
C ARG A 55 -10.72 -18.22 -11.33
N ARG A 56 -10.89 -19.27 -12.14
CA ARG A 56 -11.62 -19.16 -13.40
C ARG A 56 -13.10 -18.91 -13.11
N VAL A 57 -13.70 -18.04 -13.90
CA VAL A 57 -15.15 -17.82 -13.89
C VAL A 57 -15.82 -19.05 -14.53
N PRO A 58 -16.81 -19.69 -13.87
CA PRO A 58 -17.55 -20.81 -14.45
C PRO A 58 -18.29 -20.42 -15.73
N ASP A 59 -18.49 -21.39 -16.61
CA ASP A 59 -19.19 -21.21 -17.89
C ASP A 59 -20.62 -20.74 -17.73
N LEU A 60 -21.36 -21.28 -16.78
CA LEU A 60 -22.72 -20.84 -16.47
C LEU A 60 -22.81 -19.34 -16.14
N VAL A 61 -21.73 -18.74 -15.62
CA VAL A 61 -21.70 -17.32 -15.28
C VAL A 61 -21.38 -16.48 -16.51
N TRP A 62 -20.26 -16.71 -17.20
CA TRP A 62 -19.87 -15.85 -18.31
C TRP A 62 -20.70 -16.07 -19.58
N ARG A 63 -21.40 -17.21 -19.71
CA ARG A 63 -22.40 -17.42 -20.78
C ARG A 63 -23.67 -16.61 -20.56
N ARG A 64 -24.02 -16.33 -19.29
CA ARG A 64 -25.24 -15.59 -18.91
C ARG A 64 -24.99 -14.10 -18.74
N TYR A 65 -23.91 -13.75 -18.06
CA TYR A 65 -23.58 -12.37 -17.71
C TYR A 65 -22.33 -11.92 -18.45
N ARG A 66 -22.38 -10.73 -19.03
CA ARG A 66 -21.20 -10.09 -19.64
C ARG A 66 -20.12 -9.93 -18.58
N THR A 67 -19.02 -10.67 -18.73
CA THR A 67 -17.97 -10.79 -17.72
C THR A 67 -16.63 -10.36 -18.29
N ILE A 68 -16.02 -9.34 -17.68
CA ILE A 68 -14.78 -8.72 -18.11
C ILE A 68 -13.68 -8.98 -17.07
N ILE A 69 -12.58 -9.56 -17.51
CA ILE A 69 -11.39 -9.86 -16.72
C ILE A 69 -10.35 -8.78 -16.98
N ILE A 70 -9.82 -8.18 -15.92
CA ILE A 70 -8.68 -7.28 -16.02
C ILE A 70 -7.41 -8.10 -15.88
N HIS A 71 -6.77 -8.37 -17.02
CA HIS A 71 -5.53 -9.14 -17.09
C HIS A 71 -4.32 -8.20 -16.99
N PRO A 72 -3.39 -8.40 -16.04
CA PRO A 72 -2.21 -7.57 -15.89
C PRO A 72 -1.10 -7.95 -16.89
N GLY A 73 -1.47 -8.05 -18.17
CA GLY A 73 -0.60 -8.31 -19.30
C GLY A 73 -1.08 -7.60 -20.57
N PRO A 74 -0.17 -7.30 -21.52
CA PRO A 74 -0.53 -6.73 -22.81
C PRO A 74 -1.37 -7.71 -23.63
N GLU A 75 -1.89 -7.24 -24.77
CA GLU A 75 -2.61 -8.09 -25.70
C GLU A 75 -1.74 -9.27 -26.16
N GLY A 76 -2.31 -10.48 -26.12
CA GLY A 76 -1.63 -11.72 -26.48
C GLY A 76 -0.94 -12.43 -25.30
N ASP A 77 -0.66 -11.74 -24.19
CA ASP A 77 -0.17 -12.38 -22.97
C ASP A 77 -1.29 -13.16 -22.29
N ARG A 78 -1.01 -14.41 -21.91
CA ARG A 78 -1.98 -15.29 -21.26
C ARG A 78 -1.34 -16.04 -20.11
N GLY A 79 -2.01 -16.08 -18.96
CA GLY A 79 -1.62 -16.94 -17.85
C GLY A 79 -1.61 -16.27 -16.49
N PRO A 80 -1.52 -17.07 -15.41
CA PRO A 80 -1.79 -16.62 -14.05
C PRO A 80 -0.63 -15.87 -13.38
N SER A 81 0.50 -15.67 -14.07
CA SER A 81 1.74 -15.11 -13.51
C SER A 81 2.39 -14.09 -14.45
N ALA A 82 1.57 -13.35 -15.19
CA ALA A 82 1.96 -12.32 -16.16
C ALA A 82 3.09 -11.40 -15.65
N LEU A 83 2.89 -10.74 -14.50
CA LEU A 83 3.88 -9.81 -13.93
C LEU A 83 5.16 -10.49 -13.44
N ASP A 84 5.06 -11.73 -12.96
CA ASP A 84 6.23 -12.49 -12.53
C ASP A 84 7.17 -12.72 -13.72
N TRP A 85 6.62 -13.18 -14.84
CA TRP A 85 7.38 -13.38 -16.07
C TRP A 85 7.92 -12.08 -16.64
N ALA A 86 7.09 -11.03 -16.72
CA ALA A 86 7.51 -9.74 -17.25
C ALA A 86 8.76 -9.18 -16.54
N ILE A 87 8.82 -9.33 -15.20
CA ILE A 87 9.97 -8.90 -14.40
C ILE A 87 11.17 -9.84 -14.58
N MET A 88 10.97 -11.16 -14.58
CA MET A 88 12.06 -12.13 -14.73
C MET A 88 12.73 -12.04 -16.12
N ASP A 89 11.93 -11.87 -17.16
CA ASP A 89 12.36 -11.81 -18.56
C ASP A 89 12.84 -10.41 -18.98
N ALA A 90 12.76 -9.44 -18.06
CA ALA A 90 13.17 -8.05 -18.28
C ALA A 90 12.48 -7.40 -19.49
N GLU A 91 11.17 -7.62 -19.62
CA GLU A 91 10.37 -7.04 -20.69
C GLU A 91 10.50 -5.50 -20.69
N PRO A 92 10.81 -4.85 -21.82
CA PRO A 92 11.03 -3.40 -21.87
C PRO A 92 9.72 -2.59 -21.79
N THR A 93 8.62 -3.23 -22.15
CA THR A 93 7.26 -2.68 -22.15
C THR A 93 6.30 -3.73 -21.62
N TRP A 94 5.28 -3.30 -20.90
CA TRP A 94 4.23 -4.18 -20.42
C TRP A 94 2.85 -3.53 -20.57
N GLY A 95 1.80 -4.18 -20.09
CA GLY A 95 0.46 -3.63 -20.22
C GLY A 95 -0.60 -4.31 -19.37
N VAL A 96 -1.82 -3.83 -19.54
CA VAL A 96 -3.04 -4.38 -18.96
C VAL A 96 -4.08 -4.49 -20.07
N THR A 97 -4.85 -5.56 -20.07
CA THR A 97 -5.88 -5.83 -21.07
C THR A 97 -7.21 -6.18 -20.39
N ALA A 98 -8.29 -5.56 -20.83
CA ALA A 98 -9.64 -5.94 -20.45
C ALA A 98 -10.17 -6.99 -21.44
N LEU A 99 -10.44 -8.20 -20.94
CA LEU A 99 -10.79 -9.38 -21.75
C LEU A 99 -12.18 -9.88 -21.38
N GLN A 100 -13.01 -10.19 -22.37
CA GLN A 100 -14.29 -10.86 -22.13
C GLN A 100 -14.07 -12.35 -21.88
N ALA A 101 -14.70 -12.90 -20.84
CA ALA A 101 -14.61 -14.34 -20.56
C ALA A 101 -15.32 -15.17 -21.64
N THR A 102 -14.62 -16.15 -22.22
CA THR A 102 -15.14 -17.08 -23.26
C THR A 102 -14.79 -18.56 -23.02
N GLY A 103 -14.22 -18.89 -21.86
CA GLY A 103 -13.73 -20.23 -21.49
C GLY A 103 -12.22 -20.41 -21.70
N ASP A 104 -11.65 -19.76 -22.71
CA ASP A 104 -10.21 -19.69 -22.92
C ASP A 104 -9.55 -18.77 -21.88
N LEU A 105 -8.47 -19.25 -21.25
CA LEU A 105 -7.73 -18.44 -20.28
C LEU A 105 -7.07 -17.27 -20.99
N ASP A 106 -7.48 -16.05 -20.64
CA ASP A 106 -6.99 -14.78 -21.17
C ASP A 106 -7.02 -14.68 -22.71
N GLY A 107 -7.85 -15.49 -23.37
CA GLY A 107 -7.93 -15.59 -24.83
C GLY A 107 -9.16 -14.93 -25.45
N GLY A 108 -10.03 -14.34 -24.64
CA GLY A 108 -11.30 -13.78 -25.11
C GLY A 108 -11.17 -12.44 -25.84
N PRO A 109 -12.29 -11.94 -26.40
CA PRO A 109 -12.35 -10.63 -27.06
C PRO A 109 -11.87 -9.49 -26.16
N ILE A 110 -11.13 -8.55 -26.76
CA ILE A 110 -10.54 -7.40 -26.10
C ILE A 110 -11.51 -6.23 -26.08
N TRP A 111 -11.72 -5.70 -24.88
CA TRP A 111 -12.45 -4.48 -24.63
C TRP A 111 -11.54 -3.25 -24.67
N GLY A 112 -10.29 -3.39 -24.27
CA GLY A 112 -9.27 -2.34 -24.37
C GLY A 112 -7.93 -2.82 -23.83
N THR A 113 -6.86 -2.13 -24.22
CA THR A 113 -5.50 -2.38 -23.75
C THR A 113 -4.82 -1.06 -23.38
N ARG A 114 -3.95 -1.10 -22.37
CA ARG A 114 -3.02 -0.03 -22.03
C ARG A 114 -1.61 -0.61 -22.00
N VAL A 115 -0.67 0.07 -22.64
CA VAL A 115 0.74 -0.31 -22.67
C VAL A 115 1.53 0.79 -21.97
N PHE A 116 2.52 0.39 -21.19
CA PHE A 116 3.44 1.30 -20.52
C PHE A 116 4.86 0.77 -20.60
N ARG A 117 5.83 1.68 -20.47
CA ARG A 117 7.24 1.32 -20.40
C ARG A 117 7.55 0.74 -19.03
N MET A 118 8.28 -0.37 -18.99
CA MET A 118 8.76 -0.92 -17.72
C MET A 118 9.84 -0.01 -17.12
N PRO A 119 9.87 0.18 -15.78
CA PRO A 119 10.92 0.95 -15.14
C PRO A 119 12.32 0.41 -15.48
N SER A 120 13.30 1.32 -15.62
CA SER A 120 14.67 0.95 -15.98
C SER A 120 15.36 0.10 -14.90
N ASP A 121 15.06 0.37 -13.62
CA ASP A 121 15.41 -0.52 -12.51
C ASP A 121 14.27 -1.54 -12.35
N PRO A 122 14.55 -2.86 -12.35
CA PRO A 122 13.48 -3.86 -12.30
C PRO A 122 12.54 -3.62 -11.10
N PRO A 123 11.24 -3.39 -11.28
CA PRO A 123 10.37 -3.07 -10.16
C PRO A 123 10.12 -4.31 -9.28
N ARG A 124 9.84 -4.10 -7.99
CA ARG A 124 9.16 -5.12 -7.18
C ARG A 124 7.77 -5.36 -7.77
N LYS A 125 7.33 -6.61 -7.81
CA LYS A 125 6.01 -6.97 -8.36
C LYS A 125 4.86 -6.25 -7.66
N SER A 126 4.90 -6.16 -6.32
CA SER A 126 3.87 -5.43 -5.57
C SER A 126 3.83 -3.96 -5.95
N THR A 127 5.00 -3.32 -6.11
CA THR A 127 5.12 -1.93 -6.56
C THR A 127 4.48 -1.78 -7.94
N LEU A 128 4.95 -2.53 -8.94
CA LEU A 128 4.40 -2.50 -10.31
C LEU A 128 2.88 -2.71 -10.35
N TYR A 129 2.37 -3.63 -9.54
CA TYR A 129 0.94 -3.90 -9.42
C TYR A 129 0.17 -2.69 -8.88
N ASN A 130 0.66 -2.06 -7.81
CA ASN A 130 0.01 -0.93 -7.15
C ASN A 130 0.18 0.40 -7.88
N THR A 131 1.11 0.49 -8.83
CA THR A 131 1.42 1.70 -9.60
C THR A 131 0.94 1.57 -11.05
N GLU A 132 1.83 1.32 -12.02
CA GLU A 132 1.53 1.37 -13.46
C GLU A 132 0.38 0.43 -13.85
N VAL A 133 0.33 -0.77 -13.28
CA VAL A 133 -0.72 -1.76 -13.56
C VAL A 133 -2.06 -1.29 -13.03
N SER A 134 -2.13 -0.82 -11.78
CA SER A 134 -3.40 -0.36 -11.20
C SER A 134 -3.91 0.90 -11.88
N ASP A 135 -3.05 1.84 -12.24
CA ASP A 135 -3.45 3.06 -12.95
C ASP A 135 -3.95 2.74 -14.37
N ALA A 136 -3.27 1.85 -15.10
CA ALA A 136 -3.72 1.33 -16.39
C ALA A 136 -5.05 0.56 -16.29
N ALA A 137 -5.19 -0.31 -15.29
CA ALA A 137 -6.41 -1.05 -15.02
C ALA A 137 -7.60 -0.12 -14.72
N MET A 138 -7.40 0.92 -13.91
CA MET A 138 -8.46 1.88 -13.59
C MET A 138 -8.93 2.67 -14.82
N SER A 139 -8.00 3.07 -15.70
CA SER A 139 -8.36 3.66 -17.00
C SER A 139 -9.22 2.70 -17.84
N LEU A 140 -8.84 1.43 -17.90
CA LEU A 140 -9.58 0.40 -18.65
C LEU A 140 -10.94 0.08 -18.04
N ILE A 141 -11.06 0.01 -16.72
CA ILE A 141 -12.35 -0.24 -16.04
C ILE A 141 -13.35 0.86 -16.40
N GLY A 142 -12.90 2.12 -16.43
CA GLY A 142 -13.75 3.24 -16.86
C GLY A 142 -14.19 3.13 -18.33
N GLU A 143 -13.26 2.76 -19.22
CA GLU A 143 -13.54 2.53 -20.64
C GLU A 143 -14.51 1.36 -20.85
N VAL A 144 -14.33 0.26 -20.10
CA VAL A 144 -15.18 -0.94 -20.16
C VAL A 144 -16.62 -0.60 -19.83
N VAL A 145 -16.86 0.19 -18.77
CA VAL A 145 -18.22 0.56 -18.39
C VAL A 145 -18.85 1.47 -19.44
N THR A 146 -18.13 2.47 -19.93
CA THR A 146 -18.60 3.35 -21.01
C THR A 146 -18.98 2.54 -22.26
N LYS A 147 -18.16 1.56 -22.63
CA LYS A 147 -18.42 0.65 -23.76
C LYS A 147 -19.59 -0.30 -23.49
N ALA A 148 -19.82 -0.67 -22.24
CA ALA A 148 -20.90 -1.58 -21.90
C ALA A 148 -22.28 -0.90 -21.98
N GLU A 149 -22.31 0.42 -21.80
CA GLU A 149 -23.51 1.27 -21.96
C GLU A 149 -23.90 1.44 -23.44
N ASP A 150 -22.95 1.36 -24.37
CA ASP A 150 -23.21 1.42 -25.81
C ASP A 150 -23.74 0.07 -26.35
N PRO A 151 -25.01 -0.02 -26.78
CA PRO A 151 -25.57 -1.27 -27.33
C PRO A 151 -24.92 -1.70 -28.65
N GLY A 152 -24.31 -0.76 -29.40
CA GLY A 152 -23.62 -1.02 -30.66
C GLY A 152 -22.18 -1.50 -30.50
N PHE A 153 -21.62 -1.40 -29.29
CA PHE A 153 -20.23 -1.79 -29.06
C PHE A 153 -20.05 -3.31 -29.21
N THR A 154 -19.07 -3.69 -30.02
CA THR A 154 -18.61 -5.08 -30.16
C THR A 154 -17.13 -5.16 -29.81
N PRO A 155 -16.73 -6.05 -28.87
CA PRO A 155 -15.32 -6.19 -28.51
C PRO A 155 -14.52 -6.81 -29.65
N ARG A 156 -13.27 -6.37 -29.79
CA ARG A 156 -12.38 -6.84 -30.84
C ARG A 156 -11.90 -8.25 -30.54
N ARG A 157 -12.09 -9.19 -31.46
CA ARG A 157 -11.47 -10.53 -31.34
C ARG A 157 -9.95 -10.39 -31.41
N GLN A 158 -9.23 -11.15 -30.61
CA GLN A 158 -7.77 -11.26 -30.77
C GLN A 158 -7.49 -11.78 -32.19
N ASP A 159 -6.80 -10.98 -33.00
CA ASP A 159 -6.43 -11.35 -34.37
C ASP A 159 -5.40 -12.49 -34.33
N ARG A 160 -5.41 -13.38 -35.33
CA ARG A 160 -4.35 -14.39 -35.53
C ARG A 160 -2.97 -13.75 -35.72
N ARG A 161 -2.91 -12.46 -36.06
CA ARG A 161 -1.66 -11.68 -36.19
C ARG A 161 -1.06 -11.22 -34.86
N VAL A 162 -1.80 -11.30 -33.76
CA VAL A 162 -1.28 -11.00 -32.42
C VAL A 162 -0.29 -12.08 -32.02
N HIS A 163 0.90 -11.68 -31.56
CA HIS A 163 1.85 -12.62 -30.99
C HIS A 163 1.33 -13.11 -29.64
N VAL A 164 0.75 -14.31 -29.61
CA VAL A 164 0.22 -14.91 -28.39
C VAL A 164 1.36 -15.58 -27.63
N VAL A 165 1.55 -15.17 -26.37
CA VAL A 165 2.52 -15.76 -25.45
C VAL A 165 1.74 -16.41 -24.31
N VAL A 166 1.76 -17.74 -24.27
CA VAL A 166 1.14 -18.51 -23.18
C VAL A 166 2.18 -18.77 -22.10
N ARG A 167 1.98 -18.20 -20.92
CA ARG A 167 2.90 -18.27 -19.80
C ARG A 167 2.36 -19.17 -18.70
N PRO A 168 3.10 -20.20 -18.26
CA PRO A 168 2.64 -21.09 -17.20
C PRO A 168 2.65 -20.38 -15.83
N LEU A 169 2.00 -21.01 -14.85
CA LEU A 169 2.14 -20.61 -13.44
C LEU A 169 3.62 -20.71 -13.02
N VAL A 170 4.17 -19.61 -12.50
CA VAL A 170 5.55 -19.58 -11.98
C VAL A 170 5.62 -20.31 -10.64
N ARG A 171 6.33 -21.43 -10.60
CA ARG A 171 6.62 -22.25 -9.40
C ARG A 171 7.92 -21.80 -8.73
N GLN A 172 8.24 -22.34 -7.55
CA GLN A 172 9.51 -22.03 -6.88
C GLN A 172 10.74 -22.49 -7.69
N ALA A 173 10.65 -23.62 -8.42
CA ALA A 173 11.71 -24.06 -9.33
C ALA A 173 11.98 -23.04 -10.46
N ASP A 174 10.95 -22.37 -10.96
CA ASP A 174 11.12 -21.31 -11.97
C ASP A 174 11.74 -20.03 -11.38
N ARG A 175 11.73 -19.88 -10.05
CA ARG A 175 12.28 -18.72 -9.32
C ARG A 175 13.69 -18.95 -8.81
N SER A 176 14.15 -20.20 -8.74
CA SER A 176 15.42 -20.54 -8.12
C SER A 176 16.58 -19.85 -8.82
N PHE A 177 17.58 -19.46 -8.04
CA PHE A 177 18.83 -18.90 -8.52
C PHE A 177 19.96 -19.47 -7.64
N SER A 178 21.19 -19.45 -8.15
CA SER A 178 22.38 -19.57 -7.32
C SER A 178 22.81 -18.19 -6.88
N TRP A 179 23.29 -18.03 -5.65
CA TRP A 179 23.92 -16.76 -5.27
C TRP A 179 25.14 -16.46 -6.13
N GLY A 180 25.76 -17.46 -6.77
CA GLY A 180 26.81 -17.25 -7.77
C GLY A 180 26.34 -16.66 -9.12
N ASP A 181 25.03 -16.51 -9.34
CA ASP A 181 24.49 -15.90 -10.55
C ASP A 181 24.74 -14.38 -10.57
N PRO A 182 24.70 -13.73 -11.76
CA PRO A 182 24.84 -12.28 -11.87
C PRO A 182 23.80 -11.54 -11.01
N THR A 183 24.23 -10.45 -10.36
CA THR A 183 23.45 -9.63 -9.42
C THR A 183 22.10 -9.23 -10.01
N GLY A 184 22.08 -8.79 -11.27
CA GLY A 184 20.86 -8.38 -11.96
C GLY A 184 19.88 -9.54 -12.18
N HIS A 185 20.36 -10.77 -12.37
CA HIS A 185 19.52 -11.96 -12.51
C HIS A 185 18.84 -12.29 -11.17
N VAL A 186 19.62 -12.37 -10.08
CA VAL A 186 19.13 -12.63 -8.72
C VAL A 186 18.12 -11.56 -8.31
N LEU A 187 18.42 -10.28 -8.56
CA LEU A 187 17.56 -9.15 -8.25
C LEU A 187 16.17 -9.29 -8.90
N ARG A 188 16.12 -9.59 -10.21
CA ARG A 188 14.86 -9.75 -10.94
C ARG A 188 14.03 -10.90 -10.39
N ARG A 189 14.66 -12.03 -10.06
CA ARG A 189 13.97 -13.20 -9.47
C ARG A 189 13.34 -12.86 -8.12
N ILE A 190 14.08 -12.18 -7.25
CA ILE A 190 13.55 -11.76 -5.94
C ILE A 190 12.42 -10.74 -6.11
N ARG A 191 12.62 -9.70 -6.93
CA ARG A 191 11.63 -8.64 -7.15
C ARG A 191 10.36 -9.13 -7.85
N ALA A 192 10.45 -10.11 -8.75
CA ALA A 192 9.29 -10.77 -9.37
C ALA A 192 8.44 -11.55 -8.35
N ALA A 193 9.04 -12.02 -7.26
CA ALA A 193 8.34 -12.73 -6.18
C ALA A 193 7.96 -11.81 -5.00
N ASP A 194 8.27 -10.51 -5.06
CA ASP A 194 7.98 -9.57 -3.99
C ASP A 194 6.47 -9.30 -3.86
N GLY A 195 6.03 -8.96 -2.65
CA GLY A 195 4.66 -9.12 -2.19
C GLY A 195 4.42 -10.57 -1.79
N ARG A 196 4.25 -11.46 -2.79
CA ARG A 196 4.07 -12.92 -2.65
C ARG A 196 4.57 -13.64 -3.92
N PRO A 197 5.14 -14.86 -3.83
CA PRO A 197 5.32 -15.69 -2.63
C PRO A 197 6.67 -15.51 -1.90
N GLY A 198 7.60 -14.71 -2.46
CA GLY A 198 9.02 -14.70 -2.12
C GLY A 198 9.79 -15.80 -2.85
N VAL A 199 11.11 -15.68 -2.91
CA VAL A 199 11.98 -16.72 -3.49
C VAL A 199 12.60 -17.54 -2.37
N HIS A 200 12.43 -18.86 -2.42
CA HIS A 200 13.03 -19.76 -1.45
C HIS A 200 14.54 -19.87 -1.66
N THR A 201 15.30 -19.74 -0.58
CA THR A 201 16.76 -19.84 -0.53
C THR A 201 17.19 -20.19 0.89
N GLU A 202 18.48 -20.44 1.07
CA GLU A 202 19.14 -20.48 2.37
C GLU A 202 20.04 -19.26 2.54
N LEU A 203 20.11 -18.71 3.77
CA LEU A 203 21.11 -17.73 4.19
C LEU A 203 21.54 -18.05 5.61
N ALA A 204 22.85 -18.09 5.86
CA ALA A 204 23.43 -18.43 7.17
C ALA A 204 22.84 -19.74 7.77
N GLY A 205 22.64 -20.77 6.94
CA GLY A 205 22.06 -22.04 7.38
C GLY A 205 20.54 -22.01 7.64
N VAL A 206 19.86 -20.88 7.38
CA VAL A 206 18.43 -20.72 7.64
C VAL A 206 17.62 -20.77 6.34
N PRO A 207 16.72 -21.74 6.17
CA PRO A 207 15.79 -21.77 5.04
C PRO A 207 14.77 -20.63 5.14
N ILE A 208 14.73 -19.78 4.12
CA ILE A 208 13.91 -18.57 4.09
C ILE A 208 13.32 -18.33 2.69
N ALA A 209 12.24 -17.56 2.65
CA ALA A 209 11.80 -16.83 1.47
C ALA A 209 12.27 -15.38 1.57
N VAL A 210 12.98 -14.87 0.56
CA VAL A 210 13.51 -13.49 0.51
C VAL A 210 12.61 -12.54 -0.29
N PHE A 211 12.64 -11.27 0.11
CA PHE A 211 11.87 -10.14 -0.43
C PHE A 211 12.69 -8.85 -0.34
N ASP A 212 12.18 -7.78 -0.95
CA ASP A 212 12.68 -6.42 -0.78
C ASP A 212 14.17 -6.30 -1.11
N ALA A 213 14.56 -6.82 -2.28
CA ALA A 213 15.93 -6.78 -2.76
C ALA A 213 16.28 -5.41 -3.38
N HIS A 214 17.43 -4.88 -3.01
CA HIS A 214 18.00 -3.63 -3.53
C HIS A 214 19.47 -3.83 -3.94
N PRO A 215 19.96 -3.11 -4.96
CA PRO A 215 21.38 -3.12 -5.30
C PRO A 215 22.25 -2.78 -4.07
N GLY A 216 23.36 -3.49 -3.91
CA GLY A 216 24.35 -3.24 -2.87
C GLY A 216 25.75 -3.15 -3.45
N ASP A 217 26.65 -2.48 -2.72
CA ASP A 217 28.04 -2.37 -3.16
C ASP A 217 28.75 -3.72 -3.05
N ALA A 218 29.55 -4.01 -4.07
CA ALA A 218 30.48 -5.13 -4.04
C ALA A 218 31.41 -4.96 -2.84
N ALA A 219 31.60 -6.03 -2.10
CA ALA A 219 32.66 -6.09 -1.10
C ALA A 219 33.21 -7.54 -1.07
N PRO A 220 34.31 -7.80 -0.35
CA PRO A 220 34.96 -9.11 -0.39
C PRO A 220 34.08 -10.23 0.18
N GLY A 221 34.29 -11.46 -0.29
CA GLY A 221 33.64 -12.68 0.22
C GLY A 221 32.98 -13.53 -0.88
N GLU A 222 32.67 -14.77 -0.53
CA GLU A 222 32.06 -15.74 -1.45
C GLU A 222 30.57 -15.44 -1.70
N PRO A 223 30.03 -15.70 -2.91
CA PRO A 223 28.60 -15.59 -3.19
C PRO A 223 27.74 -16.36 -2.17
N GLY A 224 26.64 -15.74 -1.73
CA GLY A 224 25.72 -16.30 -0.74
C GLY A 224 26.09 -16.01 0.72
N THR A 225 27.27 -15.46 0.98
CA THR A 225 27.65 -15.01 2.33
C THR A 225 27.05 -13.64 2.68
N ILE A 226 26.77 -13.43 3.97
CA ILE A 226 26.28 -12.16 4.48
C ILE A 226 27.47 -11.27 4.83
N ALA A 227 27.62 -10.19 4.08
CA ALA A 227 28.71 -9.23 4.20
C ALA A 227 28.52 -8.18 5.28
N GLY A 228 27.27 -7.89 5.65
CA GLY A 228 26.95 -6.78 6.53
C GLY A 228 25.46 -6.66 6.81
N ARG A 229 25.11 -5.84 7.80
CA ARG A 229 23.72 -5.50 8.11
C ARG A 229 23.51 -4.01 8.30
N ARG A 230 22.30 -3.55 7.97
CA ARG A 230 21.87 -2.15 8.18
C ARG A 230 20.36 -2.05 8.28
N GLN A 231 19.87 -1.37 9.33
CA GLN A 231 18.46 -0.99 9.49
C GLN A 231 17.45 -2.14 9.33
N GLY A 232 17.84 -3.38 9.67
CA GLY A 232 17.00 -4.57 9.54
C GLY A 232 17.23 -5.39 8.27
N ALA A 233 17.98 -4.87 7.30
CA ALA A 233 18.41 -5.56 6.09
C ALA A 233 19.80 -6.21 6.25
N VAL A 234 20.08 -7.19 5.39
CA VAL A 234 21.39 -7.85 5.27
C VAL A 234 21.95 -7.70 3.85
N LEU A 235 23.25 -7.47 3.71
CA LEU A 235 23.95 -7.40 2.42
C LEU A 235 24.47 -8.80 2.08
N VAL A 236 23.98 -9.39 0.99
CA VAL A 236 24.33 -10.74 0.54
C VAL A 236 25.16 -10.66 -0.73
N ARG A 237 26.26 -11.41 -0.79
CA ARG A 237 27.12 -11.50 -1.97
C ARG A 237 26.43 -12.23 -3.11
N THR A 238 26.64 -11.71 -4.33
CA THR A 238 26.23 -12.36 -5.59
C THR A 238 27.45 -12.60 -6.47
N GLY A 239 27.29 -13.27 -7.61
CA GLY A 239 28.41 -13.67 -8.48
C GLY A 239 29.34 -12.53 -8.92
N ASP A 240 28.78 -11.33 -9.17
CA ASP A 240 29.50 -10.15 -9.65
C ASP A 240 29.28 -8.90 -8.76
N GLY A 241 28.73 -9.05 -7.56
CA GLY A 241 28.31 -7.91 -6.74
C GLY A 241 27.68 -8.27 -5.40
N ALA A 242 26.68 -7.50 -4.98
CA ALA A 242 25.90 -7.79 -3.79
C ALA A 242 24.48 -7.21 -3.85
N LEU A 243 23.58 -7.76 -3.04
CA LEU A 243 22.21 -7.30 -2.86
C LEU A 243 21.88 -7.08 -1.38
N TRP A 244 21.23 -5.97 -1.07
CA TRP A 244 20.54 -5.80 0.19
C TRP A 244 19.23 -6.57 0.17
N ILE A 245 19.04 -7.49 1.11
CA ILE A 245 17.78 -8.17 1.36
C ILE A 245 17.11 -7.48 2.54
N GLY A 246 16.05 -6.72 2.27
CA GLY A 246 15.33 -5.96 3.29
C GLY A 246 14.46 -6.84 4.17
N HIS A 247 13.80 -7.84 3.56
CA HIS A 247 12.80 -8.66 4.24
C HIS A 247 12.93 -10.14 3.93
N ALA A 248 12.61 -10.98 4.90
CA ALA A 248 12.58 -12.42 4.74
C ALA A 248 11.46 -13.05 5.58
N ARG A 249 11.13 -14.30 5.26
CA ARG A 249 10.19 -15.14 6.00
C ARG A 249 10.80 -16.52 6.15
N ARG A 250 10.95 -17.03 7.37
CA ARG A 250 11.43 -18.41 7.58
C ARG A 250 10.52 -19.42 6.89
N LEU A 251 11.08 -20.48 6.34
CA LEU A 251 10.31 -21.63 5.87
C LEU A 251 10.14 -22.55 7.08
N ALA A 252 8.90 -22.94 7.41
CA ALA A 252 8.67 -23.86 8.52
C ALA A 252 9.20 -25.24 8.10
N LEU A 253 10.20 -25.77 8.82
CA LEU A 253 10.64 -27.15 8.61
C LEU A 253 9.69 -28.13 9.32
N GLU A 254 9.37 -27.97 10.62
CA GLU A 254 8.57 -29.00 11.35
C GLU A 254 7.67 -28.54 12.53
N ALA A 255 7.26 -27.26 12.67
CA ALA A 255 6.35 -26.86 13.76
C ALA A 255 5.21 -25.91 13.32
N PRO A 256 3.98 -26.04 13.88
CA PRO A 256 2.88 -25.13 13.62
C PRO A 256 3.11 -23.78 14.32
N GLY A 257 3.82 -22.90 13.63
CA GLY A 257 3.89 -21.47 13.85
C GLY A 257 3.91 -20.79 12.50
N THR A 258 2.94 -19.92 12.21
CA THR A 258 2.86 -19.24 10.92
C THR A 258 4.02 -18.27 10.76
N THR A 259 4.95 -18.59 9.87
CA THR A 259 6.06 -17.71 9.56
C THR A 259 5.53 -16.47 8.82
N VAL A 260 5.88 -15.28 9.32
CA VAL A 260 5.47 -13.99 8.74
C VAL A 260 6.67 -13.31 8.07
N LYS A 261 6.40 -12.37 7.16
CA LYS A 261 7.44 -11.54 6.55
C LYS A 261 7.94 -10.53 7.59
N LEU A 262 9.25 -10.49 7.80
CA LEU A 262 9.94 -9.64 8.78
C LEU A 262 11.15 -8.95 8.13
N PRO A 263 11.70 -7.88 8.74
CA PRO A 263 13.04 -7.41 8.42
C PRO A 263 14.04 -8.59 8.43
N ALA A 264 14.91 -8.68 7.43
CA ALA A 264 15.76 -9.86 7.21
C ALA A 264 16.63 -10.21 8.43
N VAL A 265 17.17 -9.22 9.15
CA VAL A 265 17.92 -9.44 10.39
C VAL A 265 17.08 -10.14 11.45
N LEU A 266 15.81 -9.75 11.62
CA LEU A 266 14.91 -10.40 12.58
C LEU A 266 14.51 -11.80 12.11
N ALA A 267 14.28 -11.98 10.81
CA ALA A 267 13.95 -13.28 10.24
C ALA A 267 15.12 -14.27 10.36
N LEU A 268 16.37 -13.82 10.28
CA LEU A 268 17.55 -14.67 10.42
C LEU A 268 17.85 -14.97 11.90
N GLY A 269 17.55 -14.07 12.82
CA GLY A 269 17.85 -14.25 14.25
C GLY A 269 19.35 -14.28 14.49
N ASP A 270 19.84 -15.28 15.23
CA ASP A 270 21.26 -15.40 15.60
C ASP A 270 22.20 -15.44 14.39
N GLY A 271 21.75 -16.00 13.25
CA GLY A 271 22.51 -16.03 12.00
C GLY A 271 22.83 -14.66 11.40
N ALA A 272 22.19 -13.58 11.87
CA ALA A 272 22.51 -12.19 11.50
C ALA A 272 23.22 -11.41 12.63
N GLY A 273 23.35 -11.97 13.83
CA GLY A 273 23.90 -11.30 15.01
C GLY A 273 25.39 -11.01 14.92
N GLU A 274 26.15 -11.93 14.33
CA GLU A 274 27.62 -11.88 14.20
C GLU A 274 28.10 -10.98 13.04
N VAL A 275 27.18 -10.53 12.20
CA VAL A 275 27.47 -9.79 10.98
C VAL A 275 27.76 -8.30 11.28
N PRO A 276 28.83 -7.71 10.70
CA PRO A 276 29.20 -6.33 10.95
C PRO A 276 28.11 -5.36 10.52
N ARG A 277 27.93 -4.29 11.31
CA ARG A 277 27.04 -3.19 10.95
C ARG A 277 27.76 -2.26 9.99
N ILE A 278 27.25 -2.11 8.76
CA ILE A 278 27.85 -1.20 7.78
C ILE A 278 27.39 0.23 8.09
N ALA A 279 28.36 1.13 8.30
CA ALA A 279 28.16 2.57 8.38
C ALA A 279 27.91 3.13 6.96
N GLY A 280 26.73 2.80 6.44
CA GLY A 280 26.03 3.31 5.26
C GLY A 280 26.75 3.67 3.95
N PRO A 281 26.34 3.02 2.84
CA PRO A 281 26.41 3.57 1.48
C PRO A 281 25.03 4.12 1.00
N PRO A 282 24.96 4.78 -0.19
CA PRO A 282 23.75 5.47 -0.70
C PRO A 282 22.56 4.57 -1.09
N HIS A 283 22.76 3.26 -1.29
CA HIS A 283 21.78 2.42 -2.01
C HIS A 283 20.64 1.80 -1.16
N LEU A 284 20.74 1.80 0.17
CA LEU A 284 19.64 1.41 1.08
C LEU A 284 19.30 2.60 1.97
N ARG A 285 18.48 3.52 1.44
CA ARG A 285 18.02 4.72 2.13
C ARG A 285 16.53 4.61 2.41
N GLU A 286 16.17 4.10 3.60
CA GLU A 286 14.78 4.11 4.05
C GLU A 286 14.28 5.51 4.38
N ILE A 287 15.16 6.42 4.81
CA ILE A 287 14.82 7.79 5.19
C ILE A 287 15.89 8.74 4.64
N GLY A 288 15.44 9.81 4.01
CA GLY A 288 16.28 10.86 3.49
C GLY A 288 15.83 12.25 3.90
N TYR A 289 16.78 13.17 3.83
CA TYR A 289 16.55 14.61 3.88
C TYR A 289 17.28 15.24 2.69
N ARG A 290 16.65 16.24 2.09
CA ARG A 290 17.25 17.17 1.13
C ARG A 290 16.61 18.55 1.29
N ARG A 291 17.35 19.59 0.89
CA ARG A 291 16.85 20.98 0.86
C ARG A 291 16.74 21.46 -0.58
N VAL A 292 15.64 22.14 -0.89
CA VAL A 292 15.45 22.86 -2.15
C VAL A 292 14.97 24.28 -1.82
N GLY A 293 15.86 25.27 -1.92
CA GLY A 293 15.56 26.64 -1.51
C GLY A 293 15.11 26.73 -0.05
N ARG A 294 13.88 27.23 0.18
CA ARG A 294 13.24 27.35 1.50
C ARG A 294 12.45 26.10 1.92
N VAL A 295 12.53 25.01 1.17
CA VAL A 295 11.81 23.75 1.44
C VAL A 295 12.78 22.68 1.92
N GLY A 296 12.58 22.18 3.14
CA GLY A 296 13.17 20.95 3.64
C GLY A 296 12.30 19.77 3.23
N TRP A 297 12.90 18.68 2.78
CA TRP A 297 12.17 17.52 2.25
C TRP A 297 12.68 16.25 2.91
N VAL A 298 11.82 15.59 3.68
CA VAL A 298 12.07 14.28 4.27
C VAL A 298 11.34 13.22 3.46
N ASP A 299 12.11 12.37 2.77
CA ASP A 299 11.59 11.16 2.14
C ASP A 299 11.67 9.97 3.09
N PHE A 300 10.67 9.10 3.08
CA PHE A 300 10.75 7.82 3.78
C PHE A 300 10.02 6.70 3.01
N ALA A 301 10.65 5.53 2.94
CA ALA A 301 10.16 4.40 2.17
C ALA A 301 10.27 3.11 2.99
N PHE A 302 9.28 2.87 3.85
CA PHE A 302 9.18 1.61 4.59
C PHE A 302 8.42 0.57 3.77
N HIS A 303 8.90 -0.67 3.78
CA HIS A 303 8.28 -1.78 3.04
C HIS A 303 6.80 -1.96 3.43
N ASN A 304 5.91 -1.97 2.44
CA ASN A 304 4.43 -1.97 2.61
C ASN A 304 3.86 -0.84 3.48
N GLY A 305 4.62 0.24 3.72
CA GLY A 305 4.21 1.34 4.60
C GLY A 305 4.10 0.97 6.08
N ALA A 306 4.58 -0.21 6.50
CA ALA A 306 4.52 -0.66 7.89
C ALA A 306 5.68 -0.06 8.71
N MET A 307 5.38 0.53 9.86
CA MET A 307 6.33 1.30 10.66
C MET A 307 6.66 0.60 11.98
N SER A 308 7.82 -0.06 12.07
CA SER A 308 8.27 -0.66 13.32
C SER A 308 8.64 0.42 14.35
N THR A 309 8.70 0.06 15.63
CA THR A 309 9.17 0.95 16.71
C THR A 309 10.50 1.64 16.34
N SER A 310 11.44 0.88 15.77
CA SER A 310 12.74 1.42 15.36
C SER A 310 12.66 2.39 14.19
N GLN A 311 11.79 2.14 13.20
CA GLN A 311 11.57 3.00 12.05
C GLN A 311 10.89 4.31 12.47
N CYS A 312 9.88 4.23 13.35
CA CYS A 312 9.22 5.41 13.92
C CYS A 312 10.22 6.33 14.62
N ARG A 313 11.09 5.78 15.48
CA ARG A 313 12.14 6.55 16.16
C ARG A 313 13.15 7.18 15.20
N ARG A 314 13.53 6.48 14.13
CA ARG A 314 14.44 7.02 13.10
C ARG A 314 13.77 8.14 12.30
N LEU A 315 12.50 7.98 11.91
CA LEU A 315 11.75 9.01 11.20
C LEU A 315 11.54 10.24 12.08
N ALA A 316 11.19 10.04 13.35
CA ALA A 316 11.13 11.10 14.34
C ALA A 316 12.46 11.86 14.46
N ALA A 317 13.59 11.15 14.50
CA ALA A 317 14.91 11.81 14.50
C ALA A 317 15.16 12.62 13.21
N ALA A 318 14.77 12.11 12.05
CA ALA A 318 14.89 12.84 10.77
C ALA A 318 13.98 14.07 10.72
N VAL A 319 12.74 13.97 11.22
CA VAL A 319 11.81 15.10 11.33
C VAL A 319 12.37 16.17 12.27
N ARG A 320 12.92 15.80 13.45
CA ARG A 320 13.59 16.77 14.33
C ARG A 320 14.79 17.43 13.67
N TYR A 321 15.61 16.65 12.95
CA TYR A 321 16.74 17.20 12.23
C TYR A 321 16.29 18.21 11.16
N ALA A 322 15.26 17.88 10.39
CA ALA A 322 14.71 18.75 9.35
C ALA A 322 14.04 20.01 9.93
N ALA A 323 13.32 19.86 11.05
CA ALA A 323 12.68 20.97 11.77
C ALA A 323 13.68 21.97 12.37
N ALA A 324 14.92 21.53 12.64
CA ALA A 324 16.00 22.39 13.09
C ALA A 324 16.70 23.15 11.96
N GLN A 325 16.36 22.88 10.69
CA GLN A 325 16.94 23.59 9.55
C GLN A 325 16.23 24.93 9.32
N ASP A 326 16.96 25.90 8.77
CA ASP A 326 16.40 27.19 8.37
C ASP A 326 15.65 27.08 7.03
N THR A 327 14.48 26.46 7.07
CA THR A 327 13.54 26.29 5.96
C THR A 327 12.14 26.72 6.40
N ALA A 328 11.34 27.28 5.49
CA ALA A 328 9.98 27.74 5.80
C ALA A 328 8.96 26.60 5.77
N VAL A 329 9.21 25.57 4.95
CA VAL A 329 8.31 24.44 4.72
C VAL A 329 9.07 23.13 4.86
N LEU A 330 8.49 22.17 5.57
CA LEU A 330 8.94 20.79 5.69
C LEU A 330 7.97 19.85 4.98
N VAL A 331 8.42 19.21 3.91
CA VAL A 331 7.67 18.16 3.22
C VAL A 331 7.99 16.80 3.84
N LEU A 332 6.96 16.04 4.18
CA LEU A 332 7.03 14.61 4.52
C LEU A 332 6.47 13.79 3.36
N ALA A 333 7.35 13.10 2.63
CA ALA A 333 6.99 12.33 1.45
C ALA A 333 7.23 10.84 1.69
N GLY A 334 6.14 10.07 1.77
CA GLY A 334 6.22 8.62 1.82
C GLY A 334 6.57 8.00 0.45
N GLY A 335 6.93 6.73 0.45
CA GLY A 335 7.30 5.96 -0.74
C GLY A 335 6.10 5.47 -1.54
N GLU A 336 6.15 4.21 -2.00
CA GLU A 336 5.04 3.55 -2.73
C GLU A 336 3.70 3.66 -2.01
N VAL A 337 3.74 3.54 -0.69
CA VAL A 337 2.65 3.73 0.27
C VAL A 337 3.13 4.84 1.21
N PHE A 338 2.24 5.77 1.57
CA PHE A 338 2.60 6.80 2.53
C PHE A 338 2.87 6.18 3.91
N SER A 339 1.86 5.54 4.49
CA SER A 339 2.01 4.74 5.72
C SER A 339 0.75 3.91 5.97
N ASN A 340 0.93 2.72 6.55
CA ASN A 340 -0.14 1.87 7.07
C ASN A 340 -0.11 1.76 8.61
N GLY A 341 0.71 2.57 9.29
CA GLY A 341 0.85 2.57 10.75
C GLY A 341 1.69 1.41 11.27
N LEU A 342 1.21 0.74 12.33
CA LEU A 342 1.93 -0.28 13.10
C LEU A 342 2.55 -1.38 12.23
N HIS A 343 3.76 -1.83 12.60
CA HIS A 343 4.38 -2.98 11.95
C HIS A 343 3.92 -4.30 12.57
N LEU A 344 2.73 -4.74 12.17
CA LEU A 344 2.07 -5.94 12.69
C LEU A 344 2.94 -7.20 12.67
N GLY A 345 3.79 -7.39 11.65
CA GLY A 345 4.72 -8.53 11.59
C GLY A 345 5.77 -8.53 12.71
N VAL A 346 6.41 -7.38 12.97
CA VAL A 346 7.40 -7.22 14.04
C VAL A 346 6.74 -7.37 15.40
N ILE A 347 5.53 -6.84 15.57
CA ILE A 347 4.72 -7.04 16.78
C ILE A 347 4.46 -8.54 17.01
N ASP A 348 3.98 -9.26 15.99
CA ASP A 348 3.62 -10.67 16.13
C ASP A 348 4.82 -11.58 16.38
N ALA A 349 5.99 -11.23 15.85
CA ALA A 349 7.23 -11.97 16.03
C ALA A 349 7.96 -11.67 17.36
N HIS A 350 7.55 -10.63 18.09
CA HIS A 350 8.16 -10.31 19.38
C HIS A 350 7.74 -11.34 20.45
N PRO A 351 8.63 -11.76 21.38
CA PRO A 351 8.26 -12.69 22.47
C PRO A 351 7.10 -12.20 23.34
N ASP A 352 6.97 -10.89 23.46
CA ASP A 352 5.83 -10.20 24.08
C ASP A 352 5.19 -9.24 23.05
N PRO A 353 4.21 -9.71 22.26
CA PRO A 353 3.56 -8.89 21.23
C PRO A 353 2.79 -7.70 21.79
N ALA A 354 2.20 -7.81 22.99
CA ALA A 354 1.44 -6.71 23.58
C ALA A 354 2.38 -5.56 23.96
N ALA A 355 3.51 -5.86 24.61
CA ALA A 355 4.51 -4.85 24.92
C ALA A 355 5.15 -4.22 23.67
N GLU A 356 5.37 -5.00 22.60
CA GLU A 356 5.88 -4.42 21.35
C GLU A 356 4.83 -3.56 20.65
N ALA A 357 3.56 -3.96 20.64
CA ALA A 357 2.48 -3.11 20.12
C ALA A 357 2.41 -1.78 20.87
N TRP A 358 2.50 -1.82 22.21
CA TRP A 358 2.54 -0.63 23.06
C TRP A 358 3.74 0.29 22.76
N ARG A 359 4.94 -0.28 22.64
CA ARG A 359 6.14 0.48 22.24
C ARG A 359 6.00 1.08 20.85
N ASN A 360 5.40 0.35 19.91
CA ASN A 360 5.24 0.79 18.54
C ASN A 360 4.24 1.93 18.44
N ILE A 361 3.06 1.84 19.08
CA ILE A 361 2.07 2.93 19.04
C ILE A 361 2.62 4.18 19.74
N THR A 362 3.27 4.03 20.89
CA THR A 362 3.91 5.15 21.60
C THR A 362 4.95 5.86 20.72
N ALA A 363 5.73 5.10 19.94
CA ALA A 363 6.72 5.67 19.02
C ALA A 363 6.09 6.37 17.79
N ILE A 364 4.91 5.91 17.34
CA ILE A 364 4.14 6.62 16.29
C ILE A 364 3.57 7.92 16.87
N ASP A 365 3.03 7.91 18.08
CA ASP A 365 2.52 9.12 18.75
C ASP A 365 3.63 10.15 18.93
N ASP A 366 4.84 9.73 19.32
CA ASP A 366 5.98 10.65 19.45
C ASP A 366 6.34 11.32 18.12
N LEU A 367 6.22 10.60 17.01
CA LEU A 367 6.39 11.14 15.67
C LEU A 367 5.24 12.10 15.30
N CYS A 368 3.99 11.70 15.52
CA CYS A 368 2.82 12.54 15.23
C CYS A 368 2.86 13.84 16.02
N ARG A 369 3.24 13.77 17.30
CA ARG A 369 3.44 14.96 18.15
C ARG A 369 4.49 15.90 17.57
N GLN A 370 5.62 15.38 17.08
CA GLN A 370 6.66 16.23 16.48
C GLN A 370 6.16 16.96 15.24
N ILE A 371 5.30 16.34 14.45
CA ILE A 371 4.68 16.95 13.27
C ILE A 371 3.71 18.06 13.71
N ILE A 372 2.77 17.72 14.59
CA ILE A 372 1.72 18.65 15.07
C ILE A 372 2.34 19.85 15.81
N ALA A 373 3.38 19.62 16.62
CA ALA A 373 4.04 20.65 17.42
C ALA A 373 5.12 21.43 16.66
N CYS A 374 5.36 21.15 15.37
CA CYS A 374 6.38 21.84 14.57
C CYS A 374 5.95 23.27 14.21
N THR A 375 6.03 24.24 15.12
CA THR A 375 5.52 25.60 14.88
C THR A 375 6.53 26.55 14.22
N GLY A 376 7.77 26.09 13.99
CA GLY A 376 8.83 26.84 13.30
C GLY A 376 8.77 26.73 11.77
N GLN A 377 8.07 25.73 11.24
CA GLN A 377 7.95 25.46 9.80
C GLN A 377 6.52 25.03 9.48
N LEU A 378 6.08 25.28 8.24
CA LEU A 378 4.84 24.68 7.74
C LEU A 378 5.14 23.24 7.33
N VAL A 379 4.39 22.28 7.84
CA VAL A 379 4.55 20.87 7.50
C VAL A 379 3.54 20.49 6.42
N VAL A 380 4.03 19.85 5.36
CA VAL A 380 3.24 19.35 4.24
C VAL A 380 3.40 17.83 4.15
N SER A 381 2.31 17.07 4.30
CA SER A 381 2.31 15.65 3.97
C SER A 381 2.01 15.44 2.49
N ALA A 382 2.89 14.73 1.81
CA ALA A 382 2.81 14.44 0.38
C ALA A 382 2.51 12.96 0.13
N LEU A 383 1.27 12.67 -0.28
CA LEU A 383 0.75 11.33 -0.45
C LEU A 383 0.75 10.97 -1.94
N VAL A 384 1.84 10.34 -2.39
CA VAL A 384 1.91 9.72 -3.73
C VAL A 384 1.24 8.35 -3.74
N GLY A 385 1.22 7.68 -2.59
CA GLY A 385 0.69 6.34 -2.36
C GLY A 385 -0.38 6.32 -1.28
N ASP A 386 -1.06 5.18 -1.18
CA ASP A 386 -2.14 4.94 -0.23
C ASP A 386 -1.70 5.14 1.22
N ALA A 387 -2.67 5.43 2.09
CA ALA A 387 -2.47 5.51 3.53
C ALA A 387 -3.59 4.78 4.28
N GLY A 388 -3.24 4.08 5.36
CA GLY A 388 -4.20 3.32 6.17
C GLY A 388 -3.98 3.49 7.66
N ALA A 389 -5.07 3.39 8.42
CA ALA A 389 -5.09 3.49 9.88
C ALA A 389 -4.28 4.70 10.38
N GLY A 390 -3.32 4.48 11.27
CA GLY A 390 -2.44 5.51 11.82
C GLY A 390 -1.62 6.27 10.78
N GLY A 391 -1.39 5.68 9.61
CA GLY A 391 -0.72 6.37 8.51
C GLY A 391 -1.53 7.52 7.93
N VAL A 392 -2.86 7.44 7.95
CA VAL A 392 -3.73 8.58 7.57
C VAL A 392 -3.61 9.67 8.63
N MET A 393 -3.73 9.32 9.91
CA MET A 393 -3.70 10.31 11.00
C MET A 393 -2.33 11.00 11.11
N LEU A 394 -1.25 10.27 10.86
CA LEU A 394 0.09 10.82 10.69
C LEU A 394 0.15 11.92 9.61
N ALA A 395 -0.48 11.69 8.45
CA ALA A 395 -0.57 12.69 7.39
C ALA A 395 -1.41 13.91 7.80
N LEU A 396 -2.55 13.68 8.46
CA LEU A 396 -3.46 14.73 8.88
C LEU A 396 -2.88 15.63 9.98
N GLY A 397 -1.84 15.17 10.69
CA GLY A 397 -1.08 15.97 11.65
C GLY A 397 -0.27 17.11 11.02
N ALA A 398 0.01 17.07 9.72
CA ALA A 398 0.65 18.16 9.00
C ALA A 398 -0.28 19.39 8.88
N ASP A 399 0.26 20.57 8.55
CA ASP A 399 -0.58 21.74 8.29
C ASP A 399 -1.34 21.60 6.98
N LYS A 400 -0.68 21.03 5.97
CA LYS A 400 -1.23 20.82 4.64
C LYS A 400 -1.03 19.38 4.18
N VAL A 401 -2.03 18.85 3.49
CA VAL A 401 -1.98 17.53 2.84
C VAL A 401 -2.15 17.73 1.34
N ILE A 402 -1.17 17.29 0.57
CA ILE A 402 -1.28 17.15 -0.89
C ILE A 402 -1.31 15.67 -1.24
N ALA A 403 -2.30 15.25 -2.02
CA ALA A 403 -2.48 13.87 -2.42
C ALA A 403 -2.63 13.74 -3.93
N ARG A 404 -2.04 12.69 -4.49
CA ARG A 404 -2.20 12.32 -5.90
C ARG A 404 -3.59 11.75 -6.14
N ASP A 405 -4.25 12.15 -7.23
CA ASP A 405 -5.47 11.49 -7.65
C ASP A 405 -5.23 9.98 -7.90
N GLY A 406 -6.13 9.15 -7.38
CA GLY A 406 -5.99 7.69 -7.34
C GLY A 406 -5.35 7.13 -6.05
N VAL A 407 -4.94 7.97 -5.09
CA VAL A 407 -4.63 7.54 -3.72
C VAL A 407 -5.91 7.14 -2.97
N LEU A 408 -5.83 6.07 -2.20
CA LEU A 408 -6.85 5.66 -1.24
C LEU A 408 -6.43 5.94 0.20
N LEU A 409 -7.39 6.39 1.00
CA LEU A 409 -7.26 6.54 2.44
C LEU A 409 -8.19 5.55 3.14
N ASN A 410 -7.68 4.84 4.14
CA ASN A 410 -8.46 3.99 5.05
C ASN A 410 -8.35 4.55 6.48
N PRO A 411 -9.09 5.62 6.82
CA PRO A 411 -8.94 6.38 8.08
C PRO A 411 -9.59 5.69 9.29
N HIS A 412 -9.31 4.41 9.52
CA HIS A 412 -9.95 3.65 10.60
C HIS A 412 -9.08 2.53 11.16
N TYR A 413 -9.38 2.13 12.41
CA TYR A 413 -8.64 1.12 13.16
C TYR A 413 -9.50 -0.09 13.55
N ARG A 414 -10.82 0.09 13.63
CA ARG A 414 -11.77 -0.87 14.20
C ARG A 414 -11.71 -2.26 13.56
N LYS A 415 -11.50 -2.33 12.24
CA LYS A 415 -11.33 -3.62 11.52
C LYS A 415 -10.08 -4.41 11.93
N MET A 416 -9.11 -3.77 12.60
CA MET A 416 -7.94 -4.41 13.20
C MET A 416 -8.14 -4.71 14.70
N GLY A 417 -9.30 -4.38 15.28
CA GLY A 417 -9.56 -4.52 16.72
C GLY A 417 -8.83 -3.49 17.57
N LEU A 418 -8.63 -2.28 17.04
CA LEU A 418 -7.95 -1.18 17.73
C LEU A 418 -8.79 0.10 17.70
N TYR A 419 -8.59 0.95 18.71
CA TYR A 419 -9.15 2.30 18.82
C TYR A 419 -8.36 3.35 18.01
N GLY A 420 -7.01 3.34 18.10
CA GLY A 420 -6.09 4.31 17.47
C GLY A 420 -5.56 5.38 18.44
N SER A 421 -4.33 5.88 18.27
CA SER A 421 -3.68 6.83 19.22
C SER A 421 -2.84 7.96 18.63
N GLU A 422 -2.86 8.10 17.31
CA GLU A 422 -2.06 9.08 16.56
C GLU A 422 -2.62 10.52 16.66
N TYR A 423 -3.14 10.91 17.83
CA TYR A 423 -3.87 12.16 18.08
C TYR A 423 -5.09 12.30 17.17
N TRP A 424 -5.69 11.17 16.77
CA TRP A 424 -6.76 11.16 15.78
C TRP A 424 -8.00 11.91 16.28
N THR A 425 -8.29 11.87 17.59
CA THR A 425 -9.37 12.64 18.22
C THR A 425 -9.07 14.14 18.32
N TYR A 426 -7.85 14.56 17.98
CA TYR A 426 -7.48 15.95 17.76
C TYR A 426 -7.44 16.31 16.27
N VAL A 427 -6.76 15.54 15.41
CA VAL A 427 -6.52 15.93 14.01
C VAL A 427 -7.72 15.71 13.10
N LEU A 428 -8.45 14.60 13.26
CA LEU A 428 -9.50 14.20 12.31
C LEU A 428 -10.74 15.10 12.42
N PRO A 429 -11.33 15.33 13.62
CA PRO A 429 -12.48 16.23 13.74
C PRO A 429 -12.17 17.68 13.33
N ARG A 430 -10.93 18.12 13.47
CA ARG A 430 -10.53 19.49 13.07
C ARG A 430 -10.45 19.69 11.57
N ARG A 431 -10.20 18.62 10.81
CA ARG A 431 -10.15 18.66 9.34
C ARG A 431 -11.52 18.42 8.71
N ALA A 432 -12.25 17.42 9.19
CA ALA A 432 -13.51 16.99 8.57
C ALA A 432 -14.79 17.30 9.37
N GLY A 433 -14.66 17.79 10.60
CA GLY A 433 -15.77 17.91 11.55
C GLY A 433 -16.02 16.61 12.33
N GLU A 434 -16.68 16.73 13.49
CA GLU A 434 -16.96 15.60 14.39
C GLU A 434 -17.81 14.52 13.72
N ALA A 435 -18.90 14.90 13.04
CA ALA A 435 -19.82 13.95 12.42
C ALA A 435 -19.14 13.09 11.34
N GLU A 436 -18.25 13.69 10.54
CA GLU A 436 -17.52 12.98 9.51
C GLU A 436 -16.39 12.12 10.09
N ALA A 437 -15.73 12.59 11.15
CA ALA A 437 -14.75 11.79 11.90
C ALA A 437 -15.39 10.52 12.48
N ASP A 438 -16.58 10.65 13.09
CA ASP A 438 -17.35 9.52 13.61
C ASP A 438 -17.78 8.55 12.51
N ARG A 439 -18.27 9.09 11.38
CA ARG A 439 -18.68 8.29 10.21
C ARG A 439 -17.51 7.48 9.66
N LEU A 440 -16.38 8.12 9.39
CA LEU A 440 -15.19 7.49 8.82
C LEU A 440 -14.64 6.36 9.71
N THR A 441 -14.57 6.61 11.01
CA THR A 441 -14.07 5.63 11.99
C THR A 441 -15.09 4.55 12.34
N THR A 442 -16.37 4.77 12.03
CA THR A 442 -17.45 3.81 12.26
C THR A 442 -17.74 2.92 11.07
N ASP A 443 -17.99 3.50 9.91
CA ASP A 443 -18.27 2.78 8.67
C ASP A 443 -17.05 1.97 8.20
N CYS A 444 -15.85 2.47 8.50
CA CYS A 444 -14.58 1.86 8.12
C CYS A 444 -14.48 1.57 6.61
N GLY A 445 -15.03 2.45 5.79
CA GLY A 445 -14.92 2.38 4.33
C GLY A 445 -13.64 3.07 3.84
N PRO A 446 -13.06 2.63 2.71
CA PRO A 446 -12.03 3.42 2.02
C PRO A 446 -12.67 4.69 1.44
N ILE A 447 -11.87 5.74 1.33
CA ILE A 447 -12.22 6.97 0.60
C ILE A 447 -11.12 7.31 -0.41
N THR A 448 -11.49 7.94 -1.51
CA THR A 448 -10.57 8.45 -2.52
C THR A 448 -9.92 9.76 -2.08
N ALA A 449 -8.79 10.13 -2.69
CA ALA A 449 -8.19 11.45 -2.51
C ALA A 449 -9.12 12.60 -2.92
N ALA A 450 -10.02 12.39 -3.89
CA ALA A 450 -11.02 13.38 -4.30
C ALA A 450 -12.10 13.59 -3.23
N GLU A 451 -12.74 12.51 -2.74
CA GLU A 451 -13.68 12.59 -1.62
C GLU A 451 -13.01 13.20 -0.38
N ALA A 452 -11.76 12.80 -0.09
CA ALA A 452 -10.98 13.36 1.01
C ALA A 452 -10.72 14.87 0.86
N ALA A 453 -10.62 15.39 -0.36
CA ALA A 453 -10.51 16.84 -0.60
C ALA A 453 -11.85 17.55 -0.35
N GLU A 454 -12.97 16.95 -0.77
CA GLU A 454 -14.31 17.49 -0.55
C GLU A 454 -14.64 17.63 0.95
N ILE A 455 -14.23 16.67 1.78
CA ILE A 455 -14.46 16.69 3.24
C ILE A 455 -13.31 17.35 4.03
N GLY A 456 -12.33 17.99 3.38
CA GLY A 456 -11.28 18.78 4.04
C GLY A 456 -10.09 17.99 4.62
N LEU A 457 -9.98 16.69 4.37
CA LEU A 457 -8.80 15.90 4.76
C LEU A 457 -7.59 16.18 3.87
N VAL A 458 -7.80 16.46 2.58
CA VAL A 458 -6.78 16.82 1.60
C VAL A 458 -6.92 18.29 1.19
N ASP A 459 -5.85 19.07 1.34
CA ASP A 459 -5.83 20.50 1.00
C ASP A 459 -5.59 20.75 -0.50
N ARG A 460 -4.86 19.83 -1.16
CA ARG A 460 -4.53 19.91 -2.58
C ARG A 460 -4.61 18.54 -3.23
N LEU A 461 -5.53 18.38 -4.18
CA LEU A 461 -5.56 17.23 -5.07
C LEU A 461 -4.65 17.50 -6.27
N ALA A 462 -3.65 16.65 -6.48
CA ALA A 462 -2.76 16.68 -7.64
C ALA A 462 -3.22 15.71 -8.73
N ALA A 463 -2.76 15.91 -9.96
CA ALA A 463 -3.02 15.03 -11.08
C ALA A 463 -2.60 13.57 -10.78
N PRO A 464 -3.18 12.57 -11.46
CA PRO A 464 -2.91 11.15 -11.19
C PRO A 464 -1.50 10.68 -11.57
N ASP A 465 -0.73 11.49 -12.31
CA ASP A 465 0.62 11.17 -12.76
C ASP A 465 1.60 11.10 -11.58
N ARG A 466 2.05 9.88 -11.28
CA ARG A 466 3.01 9.60 -10.20
C ARG A 466 4.38 10.24 -10.45
N THR A 467 4.80 10.37 -11.70
CA THR A 467 6.11 10.91 -12.08
C THR A 467 6.15 12.43 -11.94
N ALA A 468 5.04 13.11 -12.24
CA ALA A 468 4.89 14.55 -12.06
C ALA A 468 4.59 14.95 -10.61
N PHE A 469 4.13 14.03 -9.76
CA PHE A 469 3.72 14.34 -8.40
C PHE A 469 4.80 15.02 -7.53
N PRO A 470 6.07 14.58 -7.50
CA PRO A 470 7.11 15.27 -6.72
C PRO A 470 7.31 16.74 -7.13
N ALA A 471 7.15 17.06 -8.42
CA ALA A 471 7.22 18.44 -8.91
C ALA A 471 6.01 19.25 -8.40
N ALA A 472 4.79 18.71 -8.52
CA ALA A 472 3.59 19.36 -8.01
C ALA A 472 3.64 19.64 -6.50
N VAL A 473 4.24 18.73 -5.72
CA VAL A 473 4.48 18.93 -4.28
C VAL A 473 5.50 20.05 -4.04
N LEU A 474 6.58 20.10 -4.81
CA LEU A 474 7.59 21.15 -4.70
C LEU A 474 7.02 22.52 -5.07
N ASP A 475 6.22 22.60 -6.12
CA ASP A 475 5.53 23.82 -6.54
C ASP A 475 4.60 24.31 -5.44
N TYR A 476 3.78 23.42 -4.88
CA TYR A 476 2.88 23.75 -3.77
C TYR A 476 3.64 24.17 -2.50
N ALA A 477 4.72 23.46 -2.15
CA ALA A 477 5.57 23.83 -1.02
C ALA A 477 6.27 25.18 -1.24
N THR A 478 6.66 25.49 -2.47
CA THR A 478 7.30 26.77 -2.82
C THR A 478 6.28 27.92 -2.78
N GLU A 479 5.04 27.70 -3.22
CA GLU A 479 3.93 28.64 -3.05
C GLU A 479 3.70 28.98 -1.57
N LEU A 480 3.71 27.96 -0.71
CA LEU A 480 3.58 28.14 0.74
C LEU A 480 4.80 28.82 1.38
N ALA A 481 5.99 28.61 0.83
CA ALA A 481 7.25 29.17 1.31
C ALA A 481 7.49 30.63 0.90
N ALA A 482 6.64 31.20 0.03
CA ALA A 482 6.76 32.58 -0.44
C ALA A 482 6.73 33.58 0.72
N ASP A 483 7.61 34.58 0.64
CA ASP A 483 7.80 35.59 1.70
C ASP A 483 6.49 36.34 2.00
N GLY A 484 6.25 36.65 3.28
CA GLY A 484 5.00 37.23 3.77
C GLY A 484 3.86 36.23 3.94
N ARG A 485 3.65 35.30 2.99
CA ARG A 485 2.65 34.22 3.13
C ARG A 485 3.07 33.20 4.19
N ALA A 486 4.31 32.71 4.12
CA ALA A 486 4.84 31.77 5.10
C ALA A 486 4.77 32.36 6.53
N ASP A 487 5.19 33.61 6.71
CA ASP A 487 5.20 34.28 8.01
C ASP A 487 3.80 34.44 8.61
N ALA A 488 2.82 34.81 7.78
CA ALA A 488 1.43 34.94 8.21
C ALA A 488 0.84 33.58 8.62
N LEU A 489 1.08 32.53 7.84
CA LEU A 489 0.62 31.17 8.15
C LEU A 489 1.28 30.63 9.42
N LEU A 490 2.58 30.84 9.60
CA LEU A 490 3.33 30.41 10.78
C LEU A 490 2.89 31.14 12.04
N ARG A 491 2.62 32.46 11.96
CA ARG A 491 2.06 33.22 13.08
C ARG A 491 0.70 32.66 13.50
N ARG A 492 -0.22 32.47 12.54
CA ARG A 492 -1.54 31.86 12.80
C ARG A 492 -1.41 30.45 13.38
N LYS A 493 -0.46 29.64 12.89
CA LYS A 493 -0.17 28.30 13.40
C LYS A 493 0.24 28.35 14.87
N ARG A 494 1.17 29.25 15.24
CA ARG A 494 1.60 29.45 16.64
C ARG A 494 0.45 29.85 17.54
N GLU A 495 -0.30 30.89 17.17
CA GLU A 495 -1.47 31.37 17.93
C GLU A 495 -2.52 30.25 18.12
N THR A 496 -2.82 29.50 17.06
CA THR A 496 -3.77 28.38 17.13
C THR A 496 -3.27 27.28 18.06
N ARG A 497 -1.98 26.90 17.96
CA ARG A 497 -1.42 25.87 18.85
C ARG A 497 -1.39 26.32 20.31
N GLU A 498 -1.03 27.56 20.57
CA GLU A 498 -1.03 28.12 21.93
C GLU A 498 -2.45 28.12 22.53
N ALA A 499 -3.44 28.59 21.77
CA ALA A 499 -4.84 28.57 22.20
C ALA A 499 -5.35 27.14 22.44
N ASP A 500 -4.98 26.21 21.59
CA ASP A 500 -5.34 24.81 21.78
C ASP A 500 -4.66 24.16 22.98
N GLU A 501 -3.36 24.41 23.21
CA GLU A 501 -2.66 23.90 24.41
C GLU A 501 -3.33 24.44 25.68
N HIS A 502 -3.78 25.70 25.66
CA HIS A 502 -4.52 26.29 26.78
C HIS A 502 -5.89 25.64 26.99
N ARG A 503 -6.63 25.36 25.91
CA ARG A 503 -7.97 24.75 25.98
C ARG A 503 -7.92 23.28 26.37
N ARG A 504 -7.07 22.50 25.71
CA ARG A 504 -6.85 21.08 25.96
C ARG A 504 -5.48 20.67 25.42
N PRO A 505 -4.50 20.39 26.30
CA PRO A 505 -3.17 20.00 25.88
C PRO A 505 -3.17 18.78 24.96
N LEU A 506 -2.23 18.71 24.02
CA LEU A 506 -2.06 17.52 23.17
C LEU A 506 -1.86 16.25 24.01
N GLU A 507 -1.16 16.36 25.14
CA GLU A 507 -0.97 15.27 26.09
C GLU A 507 -2.30 14.67 26.59
N THR A 508 -3.34 15.49 26.78
CA THR A 508 -4.66 15.01 27.20
C THR A 508 -5.38 14.23 26.11
N TYR A 509 -5.09 14.49 24.82
CA TYR A 509 -5.59 13.65 23.73
C TYR A 509 -4.86 12.31 23.75
N ARG A 510 -3.52 12.35 23.80
CA ARG A 510 -2.67 11.15 23.88
C ARG A 510 -3.05 10.21 25.01
N ILE A 511 -3.18 10.73 26.25
CA ILE A 511 -3.49 9.92 27.42
C ILE A 511 -4.82 9.17 27.25
N ARG A 512 -5.85 9.84 26.72
CA ARG A 512 -7.16 9.21 26.53
C ARG A 512 -7.12 8.14 25.45
N GLU A 513 -6.49 8.42 24.32
CA GLU A 513 -6.36 7.46 23.23
C GLU A 513 -5.51 6.25 23.63
N LEU A 514 -4.39 6.46 24.34
CA LEU A 514 -3.55 5.40 24.88
C LEU A 514 -4.26 4.57 25.96
N ALA A 515 -5.16 5.15 26.76
CA ALA A 515 -5.98 4.39 27.70
C ALA A 515 -6.89 3.40 26.96
N GLU A 516 -7.57 3.83 25.90
CA GLU A 516 -8.38 2.94 25.05
C GLU A 516 -7.52 1.87 24.36
N MET A 517 -6.37 2.26 23.81
CA MET A 517 -5.43 1.33 23.20
C MET A 517 -4.86 0.31 24.19
N SER A 518 -4.72 0.67 25.47
CA SER A 518 -4.23 -0.27 26.49
C SER A 518 -5.19 -1.45 26.67
N HIS A 519 -6.50 -1.19 26.69
CA HIS A 519 -7.51 -2.24 26.75
C HIS A 519 -7.53 -3.09 25.47
N ASP A 520 -7.33 -2.47 24.31
CA ASP A 520 -7.30 -3.21 23.05
C ASP A 520 -6.04 -4.09 22.90
N ILE A 521 -4.90 -3.65 23.44
CA ILE A 521 -3.61 -4.33 23.30
C ILE A 521 -3.39 -5.38 24.39
N PHE A 522 -3.66 -5.05 25.66
CA PHE A 522 -3.35 -5.91 26.80
C PHE A 522 -4.53 -6.80 27.22
N ASP A 523 -5.75 -6.28 27.15
CA ASP A 523 -6.96 -7.05 27.49
C ASP A 523 -7.60 -7.71 26.25
N ASP A 524 -7.05 -7.46 25.06
CA ASP A 524 -7.57 -7.91 23.76
C ASP A 524 -9.06 -7.57 23.56
N ARG A 525 -9.52 -6.42 24.11
CA ARG A 525 -10.93 -6.02 24.19
C ARG A 525 -11.71 -6.18 22.88
N HIS A 526 -11.08 -5.87 21.75
CA HIS A 526 -11.65 -5.97 20.41
C HIS A 526 -10.99 -7.04 19.53
N GLY A 527 -10.20 -7.95 20.11
CA GLY A 527 -9.59 -9.07 19.40
C GLY A 527 -8.43 -8.70 18.48
N PHE A 528 -7.62 -7.68 18.83
CA PHE A 528 -6.44 -7.27 18.09
C PHE A 528 -5.48 -8.43 17.83
N ALA A 529 -5.20 -9.27 18.83
CA ALA A 529 -4.22 -10.35 18.71
C ALA A 529 -4.63 -11.38 17.64
N ARG A 530 -5.90 -11.80 17.66
CA ARG A 530 -6.46 -12.75 16.68
C ARG A 530 -6.54 -12.12 15.29
N THR A 531 -7.01 -10.87 15.20
CA THR A 531 -7.18 -10.15 13.92
C THR A 531 -5.84 -9.88 13.24
N ARG A 532 -4.83 -9.47 14.01
CA ARG A 532 -3.43 -9.31 13.55
C ARG A 532 -2.91 -10.60 12.92
N ARG A 533 -3.05 -11.74 13.59
CA ARG A 533 -2.58 -13.04 13.08
C ARG A 533 -3.34 -13.47 11.82
N ALA A 534 -4.65 -13.29 11.78
CA ALA A 534 -5.45 -13.57 10.58
C ALA A 534 -5.00 -12.72 9.38
N PHE A 535 -4.77 -11.42 9.60
CA PHE A 535 -4.27 -10.49 8.57
C PHE A 535 -2.90 -10.92 8.02
N LEU A 536 -1.93 -11.20 8.90
CA LEU A 536 -0.57 -11.57 8.50
C LEU A 536 -0.51 -12.90 7.74
N THR A 537 -1.39 -13.84 8.09
CA THR A 537 -1.42 -15.18 7.51
C THR A 537 -2.34 -15.28 6.30
N GLY A 538 -3.18 -14.27 6.07
CA GLY A 538 -4.23 -14.30 5.05
C GLY A 538 -5.27 -15.39 5.30
N ARG A 539 -5.44 -15.83 6.55
CA ARG A 539 -6.47 -16.81 6.94
C ARG A 539 -7.73 -16.06 7.38
N PRO A 540 -8.92 -16.44 6.90
CA PRO A 540 -10.16 -15.85 7.35
C PRO A 540 -10.39 -16.16 8.84
N LEU A 541 -11.06 -15.23 9.54
CA LEU A 541 -11.50 -15.39 10.92
C LEU A 541 -12.73 -16.33 10.96
N GLY A 542 -12.55 -17.63 10.69
CA GLY A 542 -13.61 -18.66 10.76
C GLY A 542 -14.73 -18.54 9.70
N PRO A 543 -15.76 -19.40 9.75
CA PRO A 543 -16.90 -19.37 8.85
C PRO A 543 -17.87 -18.26 9.28
N ALA A 544 -17.39 -17.03 9.25
CA ALA A 544 -18.25 -15.91 8.98
C ALA A 544 -18.03 -15.58 7.51
N THR A 545 -18.97 -15.99 6.65
CA THR A 545 -19.29 -15.11 5.51
C THR A 545 -19.42 -13.73 6.14
N PRO A 546 -18.62 -12.73 5.75
CA PRO A 546 -18.98 -11.40 6.15
C PRO A 546 -20.33 -11.15 5.44
N GLU A 547 -21.44 -11.17 6.20
CA GLU A 547 -22.57 -10.29 5.89
C GLU A 547 -22.09 -8.82 5.77
N THR A 548 -20.88 -8.53 6.24
CA THR A 548 -20.21 -7.24 6.32
C THR A 548 -19.33 -6.92 5.11
N LEU A 549 -19.96 -6.87 3.93
CA LEU A 549 -19.68 -5.83 2.92
C LEU A 549 -20.91 -5.60 2.02
N ARG A 550 -22.12 -5.67 2.60
CA ARG A 550 -23.19 -4.78 2.15
C ARG A 550 -22.87 -3.40 2.68
N LEU A 551 -21.95 -2.68 2.02
CA LEU A 551 -21.85 -1.25 2.25
C LEU A 551 -23.20 -0.64 1.88
N PRO A 552 -23.77 0.24 2.72
CA PRO A 552 -25.13 0.73 2.51
C PRO A 552 -25.28 1.28 1.10
N ASP A 553 -26.42 0.99 0.46
CA ASP A 553 -26.82 1.70 -0.74
C ASP A 553 -26.79 3.21 -0.42
N PRO A 554 -26.28 4.06 -1.34
CA PRO A 554 -26.25 5.49 -1.08
C PRO A 554 -27.65 5.97 -0.75
N ARG A 555 -27.79 6.80 0.29
CA ARG A 555 -28.97 7.66 0.39
C ARG A 555 -28.87 8.61 -0.80
N LEU A 556 -29.67 8.36 -1.83
CA LEU A 556 -29.93 9.36 -2.84
C LEU A 556 -30.43 10.62 -2.11
N PRO A 557 -29.99 11.84 -2.49
CA PRO A 557 -30.65 13.04 -1.99
C PRO A 557 -32.14 12.90 -2.30
N GLU A 558 -32.98 13.03 -1.27
CA GLU A 558 -34.43 13.11 -1.47
C GLU A 558 -34.67 14.24 -2.46
N LEU A 559 -35.10 13.88 -3.68
CA LEU A 559 -35.63 14.85 -4.62
C LEU A 559 -36.85 15.45 -3.93
N THR A 560 -36.71 16.68 -3.44
CA THR A 560 -37.83 17.46 -2.94
C THR A 560 -38.86 17.51 -4.06
N PRO A 561 -40.11 17.05 -3.85
CA PRO A 561 -41.14 17.17 -4.87
C PRO A 561 -41.28 18.65 -5.19
N VAL A 562 -41.03 19.01 -6.45
CA VAL A 562 -41.43 20.32 -6.97
C VAL A 562 -42.95 20.28 -7.03
N ASN A 563 -43.59 20.92 -6.05
CA ASN A 563 -44.98 21.34 -6.11
C ASN A 563 -45.03 22.86 -6.12
#